data_AF-A0A930XLZ4-F1
#
_entry.id   AF-A0A930XLZ4-F1
#
_cell.length_a   1.000
_cell.length_b   1.000
_cell.length_c   1.000
_cell.angle_alpha   90.00
_cell.angle_beta   90.00
_cell.angle_gamma   90.00
#
_symmetry.space_group_name_H-M   'P 1'
#
loop_
_entity.id
_entity.type
_entity.pdbx_description
1 polymer ?
#
loop_
_entity_poly.entity_id
_entity_poly.type
_entity_poly.pdbx_seq_one_letter_code
_entity_poly.pdbx_strand_id
1 'polypeptide(L)'
;MNAHKLAATLIEDGTLILKGLPFHAGDTVEIIILEQPKTDTQPQTSPSDYPLQGTVLRYDEPFKPAVSTEDWEAISATMTEWNSKADELAYRNL
;
A
#
# COMPACT_ATOMS: atom_id res chain seq x y z
N MET A 1 -13.27 -9.57 6.63
CA MET A 1 -12.78 -10.88 6.17
C MET A 1 -11.27 -10.89 6.36
N ASN A 2 -10.74 -11.76 7.21
CA ASN A 2 -9.29 -11.84 7.46
C ASN A 2 -8.73 -12.99 6.63
N ALA A 3 -7.74 -12.72 5.78
CA ALA A 3 -7.13 -13.73 4.91
C ALA A 3 -5.70 -14.01 5.36
N HIS A 4 -5.37 -15.28 5.59
CA HIS A 4 -4.01 -15.73 5.84
C HIS A 4 -3.41 -16.24 4.53
N LYS A 5 -2.34 -15.58 4.06
CA LYS A 5 -1.62 -15.99 2.85
C LYS A 5 -0.42 -16.85 3.22
N LEU A 6 -0.31 -18.02 2.61
CA LEU A 6 0.84 -18.91 2.69
C LEU A 6 1.34 -19.17 1.27
N ALA A 7 2.66 -19.22 1.10
CA ALA A 7 3.29 -19.65 -0.15
C ALA A 7 3.83 -21.07 0.07
N ALA A 8 3.51 -21.97 -0.85
CA ALA A 8 3.97 -23.35 -0.82
C ALA A 8 4.20 -23.85 -2.24
N THR A 9 5.31 -24.56 -2.44
CA THR A 9 5.65 -25.17 -3.72
C THR A 9 4.99 -26.53 -3.81
N LEU A 10 4.26 -26.77 -4.90
CA LEU A 10 3.65 -28.06 -5.17
C LEU A 10 4.75 -29.06 -5.53
N ILE A 11 4.78 -30.20 -4.83
CA ILE A 11 5.66 -31.34 -5.14
C ILE A 11 5.03 -32.21 -6.24
N GLU A 12 5.81 -33.13 -6.83
CA GLU A 12 5.47 -33.85 -8.08
C GLU A 12 4.11 -34.58 -8.08
N ASP A 13 3.59 -34.97 -6.92
CA ASP A 13 2.33 -35.70 -6.80
C ASP A 13 1.09 -34.79 -6.77
N GLY A 14 1.27 -33.47 -6.81
CA GLY A 14 0.16 -32.51 -6.76
C GLY A 14 -0.49 -32.39 -5.38
N THR A 15 0.13 -32.94 -4.33
CA THR A 15 -0.40 -32.88 -2.96
C THR A 15 0.14 -31.67 -2.21
N LEU A 16 -0.75 -30.91 -1.57
CA LEU A 16 -0.41 -29.77 -0.70
C LEU A 16 -0.83 -30.03 0.75
N ILE A 17 0.13 -30.04 1.69
CA ILE A 17 -0.13 -30.22 3.12
C ILE A 17 0.11 -28.90 3.86
N LEU A 18 -0.96 -28.22 4.28
CA LEU A 18 -0.90 -27.01 5.10
C LEU A 18 -0.90 -27.38 6.60
N LYS A 19 0.08 -26.88 7.37
CA LYS A 19 0.21 -27.13 8.81
C LYS A 19 0.29 -25.81 9.57
N GLY A 20 -0.20 -25.80 10.82
CA GLY A 20 -0.06 -24.66 11.73
C GLY A 20 -0.93 -23.45 11.37
N LEU A 21 -2.07 -23.67 10.72
CA LEU A 21 -3.01 -22.58 10.45
C LEU A 21 -3.57 -22.01 11.77
N PRO A 22 -3.75 -20.69 11.89
CA PRO A 22 -4.23 -20.05 13.11
C PRO A 22 -5.76 -20.14 13.25
N PHE A 23 -6.30 -21.35 13.06
CA PHE A 23 -7.74 -21.65 13.16
C PHE A 23 -7.98 -22.67 14.27
N HIS A 24 -9.16 -22.64 14.86
CA HIS A 24 -9.57 -23.52 15.93
C HIS A 24 -10.49 -24.64 15.42
N ALA A 25 -10.61 -25.70 16.21
CA ALA A 25 -11.53 -26.78 15.90
C ALA A 25 -12.98 -26.26 15.89
N GLY A 26 -13.69 -26.48 14.78
CA GLY A 26 -15.06 -26.00 14.57
C GLY A 26 -15.18 -24.75 13.71
N ASP A 27 -14.06 -24.10 13.37
CA ASP A 27 -14.08 -22.96 12.46
C ASP A 27 -14.38 -23.40 11.02
N THR A 28 -15.32 -22.71 10.38
CA THR A 28 -15.53 -22.83 8.94
C THR A 28 -14.48 -21.99 8.22
N VAL A 29 -13.64 -22.65 7.42
CA VAL A 29 -12.56 -21.99 6.66
C VAL A 29 -12.77 -22.14 5.16
N GLU A 30 -12.49 -21.08 4.42
CA GLU A 30 -12.47 -21.07 2.95
C GLU A 30 -11.01 -21.02 2.47
N ILE A 31 -10.67 -21.84 1.47
CA ILE A 31 -9.32 -21.94 0.92
C ILE A 31 -9.35 -21.50 -0.54
N ILE A 32 -8.51 -20.52 -0.88
CA ILE A 32 -8.32 -20.05 -2.26
C ILE A 32 -6.89 -20.40 -2.68
N ILE A 33 -6.76 -21.21 -3.73
CA ILE A 33 -5.48 -21.59 -4.32
C ILE A 33 -5.28 -20.76 -5.58
N LEU A 34 -4.18 -20.01 -5.63
CA LEU A 34 -3.79 -19.21 -6.80
C LEU A 34 -2.45 -19.73 -7.31
N GLU A 35 -2.38 -20.03 -8.61
CA GLU A 35 -1.10 -20.28 -9.26
C GLU A 35 -0.28 -18.98 -9.23
N GLN A 36 0.94 -19.06 -8.67
CA GLN A 36 1.88 -17.96 -8.78
C GLN A 36 2.63 -18.10 -10.10
N PRO A 37 2.80 -17.01 -10.87
CA PRO A 37 3.61 -17.06 -12.08
C PRO A 37 5.02 -17.56 -11.70
N LYS A 38 5.48 -18.61 -12.39
CA LYS A 38 6.85 -19.11 -12.27
C LYS A 38 7.78 -17.95 -12.64
N THR A 39 8.28 -17.26 -11.63
CA THR A 39 9.29 -16.23 -11.79
C THR A 39 10.64 -16.94 -11.91
N ASP A 40 10.79 -17.79 -12.94
CA ASP A 40 12.12 -18.20 -13.41
C ASP A 40 12.86 -17.01 -14.03
N THR A 41 12.11 -15.97 -14.39
CA THR A 41 12.63 -14.62 -14.45
C THR A 41 12.59 -14.06 -13.04
N GLN A 42 13.67 -14.24 -12.27
CA GLN A 42 14.16 -13.12 -11.47
C GLN A 42 13.97 -11.90 -12.38
N PRO A 43 13.17 -10.87 -12.02
CA PRO A 43 13.01 -9.74 -12.90
C PRO A 43 14.44 -9.32 -13.18
N GLN A 44 14.87 -9.51 -14.44
CA GLN A 44 16.13 -8.98 -14.91
C GLN A 44 15.85 -7.49 -14.93
N THR A 45 15.90 -6.94 -13.73
CA THR A 45 15.99 -5.54 -13.44
C THR A 45 17.32 -5.22 -14.06
N SER A 46 17.23 -4.76 -15.30
CA SER A 46 18.34 -4.08 -15.93
C SER A 46 18.80 -3.06 -14.89
N PRO A 47 20.10 -2.83 -14.68
CA PRO A 47 20.55 -1.78 -13.77
C PRO A 47 19.91 -0.40 -14.06
N SER A 48 19.33 -0.20 -15.25
CA SER A 48 18.52 0.97 -15.63
C SER A 48 17.12 1.03 -15.03
N ASP A 49 16.52 -0.10 -14.63
CA ASP A 49 15.12 -0.16 -14.23
C ASP A 49 14.94 0.29 -12.78
N TYR A 50 15.95 0.05 -11.95
CA TYR A 50 15.98 0.46 -10.54
C TYR A 50 17.38 0.96 -10.17
N PRO A 51 17.77 2.16 -10.63
CA PRO A 51 19.13 2.69 -10.45
C PRO A 51 19.54 2.87 -8.99
N LEU A 52 18.58 2.90 -8.07
CA LEU A 52 18.81 3.04 -6.63
C LEU A 52 18.84 1.69 -5.88
N GLN A 53 18.57 0.56 -6.54
CA GLN A 53 18.55 -0.76 -5.90
C GLN A 53 19.95 -1.16 -5.42
N GLY A 54 20.08 -1.48 -4.11
CA GLY A 54 21.37 -1.80 -3.49
C GLY A 54 22.18 -0.57 -3.04
N THR A 55 21.71 0.65 -3.32
CA THR A 55 22.29 1.86 -2.72
C THR A 55 21.77 2.04 -1.29
N VAL A 56 22.63 2.52 -0.39
CA VAL A 56 22.24 2.85 0.98
C VAL A 56 21.51 4.19 0.94
N LEU A 57 20.18 4.15 0.82
CA LEU A 57 19.33 5.34 0.97
C LEU A 57 19.20 5.66 2.47
N ARG A 58 19.98 6.65 2.94
CA ARG A 58 19.78 7.21 4.27
C ARG A 58 18.73 8.31 4.18
N TYR A 59 17.60 8.11 4.84
CA TYR A 59 16.60 9.16 5.01
C TYR A 59 16.93 9.92 6.29
N ASP A 60 17.47 11.12 6.12
CA ASP A 60 17.64 12.03 7.25
C ASP A 60 16.26 12.60 7.60
N GLU A 61 15.75 12.20 8.78
CA GLU A 61 14.49 12.67 9.37
C GLU A 61 13.25 12.51 8.45
N PRO A 62 12.91 11.27 8.03
CA PRO A 62 11.88 11.01 6.99
C PRO A 62 10.47 11.47 7.35
N PHE A 63 10.22 11.73 8.63
CA PHE A 63 8.91 12.16 9.13
C PHE A 63 8.85 13.66 9.41
N LYS A 64 9.92 14.42 9.16
CA LYS A 64 9.84 15.88 9.24
C LYS A 64 9.01 16.42 8.08
N PRO A 65 8.18 17.46 8.33
CA PRO A 65 7.48 18.15 7.27
C PRO A 65 8.46 18.65 6.20
N ALA A 66 8.11 18.45 4.92
CA ALA A 66 8.94 18.89 3.80
C ALA A 66 9.03 20.43 3.68
N VAL A 67 8.06 21.14 4.27
CA VAL A 67 7.98 22.59 4.34
C VAL A 67 7.62 23.01 5.76
N SER A 68 7.88 24.28 6.11
CA SER A 68 7.60 24.78 7.45
C SER A 68 6.10 24.80 7.75
N THR A 69 5.73 24.87 9.03
CA THR A 69 4.32 25.04 9.43
C THR A 69 3.72 26.33 8.88
N GLU A 70 4.52 27.39 8.78
CA GLU A 70 4.11 28.69 8.24
C GLU A 70 3.73 28.59 6.74
N ASP A 71 4.45 27.78 5.97
CA ASP A 71 4.14 27.52 4.55
C ASP A 71 2.81 26.75 4.40
N TRP A 72 2.53 25.79 5.30
CA TRP A 72 1.24 25.09 5.33
C TRP A 72 0.09 26.04 5.70
N GLU A 73 0.31 26.94 6.66
CA GLU A 73 -0.68 27.91 7.08
C GLU A 73 -1.01 28.91 5.97
N ALA A 74 -0.02 29.35 5.18
CA ALA A 74 -0.24 30.24 4.03
C ALA A 74 -1.16 29.60 2.96
N ILE A 75 -0.99 28.31 2.68
CA ILE A 75 -1.87 27.56 1.74
C ILE A 75 -3.29 27.45 2.32
N SER A 76 -3.43 27.19 3.63
CA SER A 76 -4.74 27.11 4.27
C SER A 76 -5.48 28.45 4.32
N ALA A 77 -4.75 29.55 4.52
CA ALA A 77 -5.30 30.90 4.57
C ALA A 77 -5.87 31.32 3.20
N THR A 78 -5.18 30.98 2.11
CA THR A 78 -5.65 31.25 0.74
C THR A 78 -6.85 30.39 0.33
N MET A 79 -6.98 29.16 0.84
CA MET A 79 -8.19 28.34 0.66
C MET A 79 -9.39 28.83 1.47
N THR A 80 -9.16 29.58 2.55
CA THR A 80 -10.24 30.14 3.39
C THR A 80 -10.87 31.38 2.73
N GLU A 81 -10.13 32.12 1.89
CA GLU A 81 -10.69 33.23 1.09
C GLU A 81 -11.72 32.77 0.06
N TRP A 82 -11.61 31.54 -0.46
CA TRP A 82 -12.57 30.91 -1.38
C TRP A 82 -13.85 30.39 -0.70
N ASN A 83 -13.98 30.55 0.61
CA ASN A 83 -15.20 30.22 1.34
C ASN A 83 -15.82 31.45 2.01
N SER A 84 -15.53 32.63 1.43
CA SER A 84 -16.10 33.90 1.87
C SER A 84 -17.63 33.87 1.76
N LYS A 85 -18.29 34.58 2.68
CA LYS A 85 -19.75 34.75 2.80
C LYS A 85 -20.45 35.14 1.48
N ALA A 86 -19.70 35.60 0.48
CA ALA A 86 -20.17 35.88 -0.87
C ALA A 86 -20.55 34.59 -1.64
N ASP A 87 -19.79 33.51 -1.50
CA ASP A 87 -20.05 32.23 -2.18
C ASP A 87 -21.23 31.48 -1.54
N GLU A 88 -21.40 31.63 -0.22
CA GLU A 88 -22.54 31.08 0.53
C GLU A 88 -23.88 31.74 0.12
N LEU A 89 -23.86 33.02 -0.27
CA LEU A 89 -25.03 33.76 -0.75
C LEU A 89 -25.42 33.42 -2.20
N ALA A 90 -24.49 32.90 -3.01
CA ALA A 90 -24.77 32.45 -4.37
C ALA A 90 -25.63 31.18 -4.39
N TYR A 91 -25.49 30.29 -3.40
CA TYR A 91 -26.27 29.06 -3.28
C TYR A 91 -27.60 29.22 -2.53
N ARG A 92 -27.80 30.32 -1.78
CA ARG A 92 -29.02 30.55 -1.00
C ARG A 92 -30.23 31.04 -1.82
N ASN A 93 -30.01 31.40 -3.08
CA ASN A 93 -31.05 31.90 -4.00
C ASN A 93 -31.34 30.95 -5.18
N LEU A 94 -31.01 29.66 -5.04
CA LEU A 94 -31.45 28.58 -5.94
C LEU A 94 -32.62 27.81 -5.33
#